data_AF-A0A8S1LD23-F1
#
_entry.id   AF-A0A8S1LD23-F1
#
_cell.length_a   1.000
_cell.length_b   1.000
_cell.length_c   1.000
_cell.angle_alpha   90.00
_cell.angle_beta   90.00
_cell.angle_gamma   90.00
#
_symmetry.space_group_name_H-M   'P 1'
#
loop_
_entity.id
_entity.type
_entity.pdbx_description
1 polymer ?
#
loop_
_entity_poly.entity_id
_entity_poly.type
_entity_poly.pdbx_seq_one_letter_code
_entity_poly.pdbx_strand_id
1 'polypeptide(L)'
;MDSQKYTSPYAKLWEQKDWREVLIQEIKTNNPNAKITNKAIIEQYFKRYMMLQPSDKSNLIVNHPALLQVDKEKIDKVTNDTMLSLVNATAGCTVASLLFYKLLLSKRRIFYDFYRKGRLSFVKKPLSIFVLFTTWGAGLSYGYKQTIPFELFKQGMYKKYLIEYDKVYL
;
A
#
# COMPACT_ATOMS: atom_id res chain seq x y z
N MET A 1 -18.67 -22.81 30.52
CA MET A 1 -17.92 -23.46 29.43
C MET A 1 -17.42 -22.36 28.51
N ASP A 2 -16.20 -21.90 28.77
CA ASP A 2 -15.56 -20.87 27.97
C ASP A 2 -15.34 -21.43 26.57
N SER A 3 -15.99 -20.81 25.58
CA SER A 3 -15.72 -21.09 24.18
C SER A 3 -14.28 -20.67 23.91
N GLN A 4 -13.38 -21.66 23.85
CA GLN A 4 -12.05 -21.47 23.30
C GLN A 4 -12.23 -20.77 21.94
N LYS A 5 -11.88 -19.48 21.88
CA LYS A 5 -11.81 -18.75 20.62
C LYS A 5 -10.78 -19.47 19.77
N TYR A 6 -11.24 -20.36 18.89
CA TYR A 6 -10.40 -20.96 17.87
C TYR A 6 -9.94 -19.84 16.94
N THR A 7 -8.76 -19.30 17.21
CA THR A 7 -8.05 -18.40 16.31
C THR A 7 -7.53 -19.25 15.16
N SER A 8 -8.24 -19.18 14.04
CA SER A 8 -7.79 -19.79 12.79
C SER A 8 -6.39 -19.28 12.45
N PRO A 9 -5.48 -20.14 11.95
CA PRO A 9 -4.16 -19.70 11.48
C PRO A 9 -4.24 -18.78 10.24
N TYR A 10 -5.42 -18.69 9.61
CA TYR A 10 -5.67 -17.85 8.45
C TYR A 10 -6.00 -16.40 8.84
N ALA A 11 -5.61 -15.45 8.00
CA ALA A 11 -5.86 -14.02 8.17
C ALA A 11 -7.35 -13.62 8.05
N LYS A 12 -8.23 -14.55 7.65
CA LYS A 12 -9.69 -14.45 7.57
C LYS A 12 -10.20 -13.08 7.06
N LEU A 13 -9.68 -12.62 5.92
CA LEU A 13 -10.04 -11.32 5.36
C LEU A 13 -11.53 -11.17 5.05
N TRP A 14 -12.20 -12.27 4.72
CA TRP A 14 -13.65 -12.37 4.53
C TRP A 14 -14.47 -12.20 5.82
N GLU A 15 -13.86 -12.28 7.02
CA GLU A 15 -14.55 -11.99 8.29
C GLU A 15 -14.60 -10.49 8.61
N GLN A 16 -13.85 -9.66 7.88
CA GLN A 16 -13.94 -8.20 8.03
C GLN A 16 -15.37 -7.72 7.72
N LYS A 17 -15.89 -6.81 8.55
CA LYS A 17 -17.30 -6.38 8.52
C LYS A 17 -17.74 -5.97 7.11
N ASP A 18 -16.95 -5.13 6.46
CA ASP A 18 -17.25 -4.59 5.13
C ASP A 18 -17.34 -5.68 4.07
N TRP A 19 -16.37 -6.59 4.04
CA TRP A 19 -16.36 -7.73 3.11
C TRP A 19 -17.52 -8.67 3.36
N ARG A 20 -17.81 -8.95 4.64
CA ARG A 20 -18.86 -9.89 5.02
C ARG A 20 -20.24 -9.38 4.60
N GLU A 21 -20.51 -8.09 4.76
CA GLU A 21 -21.77 -7.47 4.35
C GLU A 21 -21.96 -7.54 2.82
N VAL A 22 -20.91 -7.22 2.05
CA VAL A 22 -20.93 -7.32 0.59
C VAL A 22 -21.17 -8.75 0.12
N LEU A 23 -20.46 -9.73 0.70
CA LEU A 23 -20.63 -11.14 0.34
C LEU A 23 -22.03 -11.66 0.68
N ILE A 24 -22.61 -11.24 1.81
CA ILE A 24 -23.97 -11.60 2.19
C ILE A 24 -24.99 -11.02 1.21
N GLN A 25 -24.81 -9.75 0.80
CA GLN A 25 -25.66 -9.14 -0.21
C GLN A 25 -25.58 -9.90 -1.54
N GLU A 26 -24.37 -10.22 -2.03
CA GLU A 26 -24.18 -10.99 -3.26
C GLU A 26 -24.84 -12.37 -3.21
N ILE A 27 -24.71 -13.09 -2.10
CA ILE A 27 -25.35 -14.40 -1.92
C ILE A 27 -26.88 -14.27 -2.01
N LYS A 28 -27.45 -13.24 -1.36
CA LYS A 28 -28.90 -12.98 -1.39
C LYS A 28 -29.39 -12.51 -2.75
N THR A 29 -28.60 -11.73 -3.48
CA THR A 29 -28.93 -11.29 -4.85
C THR A 29 -28.93 -12.47 -5.81
N ASN A 30 -27.95 -13.38 -5.70
CA ASN A 30 -27.86 -14.55 -6.56
C ASN A 30 -28.89 -15.64 -6.19
N ASN A 31 -29.27 -15.73 -4.92
CA ASN A 31 -30.31 -16.63 -4.45
C ASN A 31 -31.00 -16.05 -3.20
N PRO A 32 -32.22 -15.48 -3.33
CA PRO A 32 -32.95 -14.84 -2.23
C PRO A 32 -33.23 -15.76 -1.04
N ASN A 33 -33.29 -17.08 -1.28
CA ASN A 33 -33.60 -18.10 -0.28
C ASN A 33 -32.35 -18.83 0.24
N ALA A 34 -31.14 -18.41 -0.15
CA ALA A 34 -29.92 -19.06 0.30
C ALA A 34 -29.68 -18.88 1.81
N LYS A 35 -29.38 -19.98 2.50
CA LYS A 35 -29.00 -19.96 3.91
C LYS A 35 -27.62 -19.34 4.06
N ILE A 36 -27.55 -18.19 4.74
CA ILE A 36 -26.28 -17.50 5.02
C ILE A 36 -25.50 -18.28 6.07
N THR A 37 -24.52 -19.06 5.62
CA THR A 37 -23.57 -19.80 6.47
C THR A 37 -22.15 -19.32 6.21
N ASN A 38 -21.23 -19.50 7.16
CA ASN A 38 -19.82 -19.14 6.96
C ASN A 38 -19.20 -19.87 5.76
N LYS A 39 -19.61 -21.12 5.50
CA LYS A 39 -19.17 -21.87 4.31
C LYS A 39 -19.58 -21.16 3.01
N ALA A 40 -20.83 -20.72 2.91
CA ALA A 40 -21.32 -19.99 1.73
C ALA A 40 -20.58 -18.65 1.53
N ILE A 41 -20.24 -17.95 2.61
CA ILE A 41 -19.47 -16.69 2.56
C ILE A 41 -18.05 -16.95 2.04
N ILE A 42 -17.37 -17.99 2.53
CA ILE A 42 -16.02 -18.35 2.08
C ILE A 42 -16.03 -18.77 0.61
N GLU A 43 -17.02 -19.57 0.19
CA GLU A 43 -17.15 -19.99 -1.22
C GLU A 43 -17.40 -18.79 -2.14
N GLN A 44 -18.26 -17.85 -1.75
CA GLN A 44 -18.49 -16.63 -2.51
C GLN A 44 -17.23 -15.77 -2.58
N TYR A 45 -16.48 -15.67 -1.48
CA TYR A 45 -15.21 -14.96 -1.46
C TYR A 45 -14.17 -15.61 -2.38
N PHE A 46 -14.10 -16.95 -2.41
CA PHE A 46 -13.20 -17.68 -3.31
C PHE A 46 -13.60 -17.49 -4.78
N LYS A 47 -14.90 -17.51 -5.11
CA LYS A 47 -15.39 -17.20 -6.46
C LYS A 47 -14.95 -15.81 -6.89
N ARG A 48 -15.11 -14.82 -6.02
CA ARG A 48 -14.68 -13.45 -6.30
C ARG A 48 -13.16 -13.35 -6.46
N TYR A 49 -12.41 -14.05 -5.63
CA TYR A 49 -10.96 -14.14 -5.73
C TYR A 49 -10.52 -14.68 -7.11
N MET A 50 -11.13 -15.76 -7.58
CA MET A 50 -10.84 -16.34 -8.91
C MET A 50 -11.22 -15.42 -10.08
N MET A 51 -12.15 -14.48 -9.86
CA MET A 51 -12.53 -13.46 -10.85
C MET A 51 -11.59 -12.25 -10.84
N LEU A 52 -10.74 -12.10 -9.82
CA LEU A 52 -9.72 -11.06 -9.84
C LEU A 52 -8.71 -11.41 -10.92
N GLN A 53 -8.58 -10.54 -11.91
CA GLN A 53 -7.40 -10.46 -12.79
C GLN A 53 -6.62 -9.19 -12.47
N PRO A 54 -5.97 -9.06 -11.30
CA PRO A 54 -5.21 -7.87 -11.00
C PRO A 54 -4.00 -7.81 -11.91
N SER A 55 -3.78 -6.66 -12.52
CA SER A 55 -2.47 -6.31 -13.09
C SER A 55 -1.37 -6.38 -12.02
N ASP A 56 -1.73 -6.12 -10.76
CA ASP A 56 -0.84 -6.20 -9.61
C ASP A 56 -0.95 -7.55 -8.89
N LYS A 57 -0.05 -8.47 -9.24
CA LYS A 57 0.02 -9.83 -8.68
C LYS A 57 0.28 -9.84 -7.16
N SER A 58 0.81 -8.76 -6.57
CA SER A 58 0.96 -8.67 -5.11
C SER A 58 -0.39 -8.57 -4.40
N ASN A 59 -1.37 -7.89 -5.01
CA ASN A 59 -2.74 -7.81 -4.48
C ASN A 59 -3.47 -9.15 -4.54
N LEU A 60 -3.10 -10.06 -5.45
CA LEU A 60 -3.60 -11.44 -5.44
C LEU A 60 -3.12 -12.22 -4.21
N ILE A 61 -1.91 -11.96 -3.72
CA ILE A 61 -1.42 -12.61 -2.50
C ILE A 61 -2.20 -12.07 -1.30
N VAL A 62 -2.32 -10.75 -1.20
CA VAL A 62 -2.99 -10.08 -0.08
C VAL A 62 -4.44 -10.52 0.04
N ASN A 63 -5.15 -10.70 -1.08
CA ASN A 63 -6.55 -11.11 -1.06
C ASN A 63 -6.75 -12.64 -1.07
N HIS A 64 -5.69 -13.42 -0.94
CA HIS A 64 -5.79 -14.87 -1.03
C HIS A 64 -6.68 -15.43 0.11
N PRO A 65 -7.71 -16.26 -0.19
CA PRO A 65 -8.68 -16.75 0.81
C PRO A 65 -8.04 -17.55 1.95
N ALA A 66 -6.95 -18.24 1.66
CA ALA A 66 -6.15 -19.03 2.61
C ALA A 66 -4.85 -18.33 3.05
N LEU A 67 -4.76 -16.99 2.95
CA LEU A 67 -3.62 -16.23 3.48
C LEU A 67 -3.44 -16.53 4.98
N LEU A 68 -2.22 -16.86 5.42
CA LEU A 68 -1.94 -17.10 6.83
C LEU A 68 -1.75 -15.77 7.56
N GLN A 69 -2.11 -15.70 8.85
CA GLN A 69 -1.94 -14.47 9.62
C GLN A 69 -0.48 -14.02 9.68
N VAL A 70 0.45 -14.97 9.86
CA VAL A 70 1.90 -14.70 9.88
C VAL A 70 2.40 -14.14 8.54
N ASP A 71 1.83 -14.60 7.42
CA ASP A 71 2.23 -14.08 6.10
C ASP A 71 1.63 -12.71 5.83
N LYS A 72 0.42 -12.44 6.32
CA LYS A 72 -0.17 -11.10 6.30
C LYS A 72 0.70 -10.11 7.07
N GLU A 73 1.12 -10.45 8.28
CA GLU A 73 2.01 -9.60 9.09
C GLU A 73 3.35 -9.32 8.38
N LYS A 74 3.89 -10.30 7.65
CA LYS A 74 5.09 -10.09 6.81
C LYS A 74 4.84 -9.13 5.65
N ILE A 75 3.70 -9.27 4.96
CA ILE A 75 3.34 -8.37 3.85
C ILE A 75 3.13 -6.95 4.36
N ASP A 76 2.43 -6.80 5.48
CA ASP A 76 2.20 -5.50 6.13
C ASP A 76 3.54 -4.88 6.54
N LYS A 77 4.46 -5.69 7.09
CA LYS A 77 5.82 -5.23 7.42
C LYS A 77 6.59 -4.75 6.19
N VAL A 78 6.64 -5.53 5.12
CA VAL A 78 7.31 -5.15 3.85
C VAL A 78 6.73 -3.84 3.30
N THR A 79 5.41 -3.71 3.32
CA THR A 79 4.72 -2.52 2.84
C THR A 79 5.07 -1.30 3.69
N ASN A 80 5.04 -1.44 5.02
CA ASN A 80 5.38 -0.37 5.95
C ASN A 80 6.85 0.04 5.84
N ASP A 81 7.78 -0.92 5.78
CA ASP A 81 9.22 -0.65 5.63
C ASP A 81 9.51 0.06 4.30
N THR A 82 8.83 -0.35 3.22
CA THR A 82 8.93 0.32 1.91
C THR A 82 8.39 1.76 1.97
N MET A 83 7.25 1.98 2.61
CA MET A 83 6.67 3.33 2.78
C MET A 83 7.54 4.23 3.65
N LEU A 84 8.12 3.70 4.74
CA LEU A 84 9.07 4.44 5.57
C LEU A 84 10.32 4.80 4.78
N SER A 85 10.84 3.88 3.97
CA SER A 85 11.99 4.15 3.10
C SER A 85 11.68 5.22 2.05
N LEU A 86 10.48 5.21 1.45
CA LEU A 86 10.01 6.27 0.54
C LEU A 86 9.97 7.63 1.25
N VAL A 87 9.41 7.70 2.46
CA VAL A 87 9.34 8.94 3.25
C VAL A 87 10.75 9.45 3.57
N ASN A 88 11.65 8.56 3.99
CA ASN A 88 13.04 8.91 4.30
C ASN A 88 13.80 9.41 3.06
N ALA A 89 13.65 8.74 1.91
CA ALA A 89 14.24 9.18 0.65
C ALA A 89 13.69 10.53 0.20
N THR A 90 12.38 10.72 0.31
CA THR A 90 11.71 12.01 -0.01
C THR A 90 12.22 13.14 0.87
N ALA A 91 12.35 12.89 2.18
CA ALA A 91 12.94 13.85 3.12
C ALA A 91 14.41 14.15 2.78
N GLY A 92 15.20 13.13 2.45
CA GLY A 92 16.59 13.26 2.02
C GLY A 92 16.75 14.14 0.78
N CYS A 93 15.97 13.86 -0.28
CA CYS A 93 15.95 14.67 -1.51
C CYS A 93 15.52 16.12 -1.25
N THR A 94 14.57 16.31 -0.33
CA THR A 94 14.10 17.64 0.08
C THR A 94 15.21 18.43 0.76
N VAL A 95 15.89 17.83 1.74
CA VAL A 95 17.03 18.46 2.44
C VAL A 95 18.18 18.75 1.47
N ALA A 96 18.52 17.80 0.59
CA ALA A 96 19.56 17.98 -0.42
C ALA A 96 19.24 19.15 -1.37
N SER A 97 17.98 19.26 -1.81
CA SER A 97 17.52 20.36 -2.66
C SER A 97 17.59 21.72 -1.95
N LEU A 98 17.28 21.76 -0.65
CA LEU A 98 17.43 22.97 0.17
C LEU A 98 18.90 23.36 0.36
N LEU A 99 19.79 22.39 0.55
CA LEU A 99 21.24 22.63 0.63
C LEU A 99 21.78 23.15 -0.70
N PHE A 100 21.38 22.56 -1.82
CA PHE A 100 21.74 23.01 -3.17
C PHE A 100 21.26 24.44 -3.43
N TYR A 101 20.01 24.75 -3.07
CA TYR A 101 19.47 26.10 -3.13
C TYR A 101 20.30 27.07 -2.30
N LYS A 102 20.65 26.70 -1.06
CA LYS A 102 21.44 27.55 -0.15
C LYS A 102 22.85 27.81 -0.68
N LEU A 103 23.52 26.81 -1.25
CA LEU A 103 24.92 26.91 -1.71
C LEU A 103 25.05 27.61 -3.07
N LEU A 104 24.14 27.35 -4.02
CA LEU A 104 24.31 27.74 -5.43
C LEU A 104 23.32 28.79 -5.91
N LEU A 105 22.07 28.78 -5.41
CA LEU A 105 20.99 29.62 -5.95
C LEU A 105 20.67 30.84 -5.07
N SER A 106 20.96 30.79 -3.77
CA SER A 106 20.69 31.86 -2.81
C SER A 106 21.42 33.18 -3.12
N LYS A 107 22.54 33.10 -3.85
CA LYS A 107 23.33 34.26 -4.29
C LYS A 107 22.76 34.96 -5.53
N ARG A 108 21.75 34.38 -6.20
CA ARG A 108 21.10 34.99 -7.37
C ARG A 108 19.94 35.88 -6.94
N ARG A 109 19.97 37.15 -7.38
CA ARG A 109 19.04 38.22 -7.00
C ARG A 109 17.55 37.85 -7.13
N ILE A 110 17.19 37.14 -8.19
CA ILE A 110 15.80 36.70 -8.48
C ILE A 110 15.25 35.82 -7.35
N PHE A 111 16.02 34.84 -6.89
CA PHE A 111 15.60 33.95 -5.82
C PHE A 111 15.63 34.62 -4.45
N TYR A 112 16.60 35.52 -4.25
CA TYR A 112 16.72 36.31 -3.03
C TYR A 112 15.54 37.27 -2.83
N ASP A 113 15.11 37.96 -3.89
CA ASP A 113 14.01 38.94 -3.84
C ASP A 113 12.62 38.26 -3.70
N PHE A 114 12.45 37.06 -4.24
CA PHE A 114 11.20 36.28 -4.15
C PHE A 114 10.85 35.87 -2.71
N TYR A 115 11.86 35.48 -1.90
CA TYR A 115 11.67 35.02 -0.53
C TYR A 115 11.80 36.11 0.55
N ARG A 116 12.28 37.32 0.21
CA ARG A 116 12.56 38.41 1.18
C ARG A 116 11.42 39.46 1.31
N LYS A 117 10.53 39.60 0.34
CA LYS A 117 9.47 40.64 0.39
C LYS A 117 8.24 40.23 1.23
N GLY A 118 8.14 40.76 2.46
CA GLY A 118 6.90 40.94 3.24
C GLY A 118 6.53 39.87 4.28
N ARG A 119 5.51 40.18 5.12
CA ARG A 119 4.90 39.29 6.16
C ARG A 119 4.50 37.89 5.64
N LEU A 120 4.29 37.77 4.32
CA LEU A 120 4.00 36.51 3.62
C LEU A 120 5.17 35.50 3.57
N SER A 121 6.39 35.89 3.91
CA SER A 121 7.56 34.99 3.90
C SER A 121 7.44 33.81 4.88
N PHE A 122 6.72 33.98 6.00
CA PHE A 122 6.43 32.92 6.98
C PHE A 122 5.52 31.83 6.42
N VAL A 123 4.70 32.14 5.41
CA VAL A 123 3.81 31.16 4.76
C VAL A 123 4.47 30.58 3.50
N LYS A 124 5.13 31.42 2.69
CA LYS A 124 5.76 31.00 1.43
C LYS A 124 6.88 29.97 1.63
N LYS A 125 7.67 30.09 2.70
CA LYS A 125 8.79 29.17 2.99
C LYS A 125 8.32 27.74 3.35
N PRO A 126 7.45 27.52 4.35
CA PRO A 126 6.95 26.17 4.62
C PRO A 126 6.12 25.60 3.46
N LEU A 127 5.35 26.45 2.75
CA LEU A 127 4.59 25.99 1.58
C LEU A 127 5.50 25.51 0.45
N SER A 128 6.60 26.21 0.16
CA SER A 128 7.57 25.79 -0.86
C SER A 128 8.32 24.51 -0.48
N ILE A 129 8.67 24.34 0.81
CA ILE A 129 9.25 23.08 1.32
C ILE A 129 8.24 21.93 1.18
N PHE A 130 6.98 22.17 1.54
CA PHE A 130 5.92 21.17 1.40
C PHE A 130 5.69 20.78 -0.06
N VAL A 131 5.61 21.74 -0.97
CA VAL A 131 5.48 21.48 -2.42
C VAL A 131 6.68 20.69 -2.92
N LEU A 132 7.89 21.00 -2.47
CA LEU A 132 9.08 20.27 -2.87
C LEU A 132 9.09 18.82 -2.34
N PHE A 133 8.66 18.64 -1.09
CA PHE A 133 8.49 17.31 -0.48
C PHE A 133 7.44 16.49 -1.23
N THR A 134 6.26 17.05 -1.54
CA THR A 134 5.23 16.33 -2.29
C THR A 134 5.65 16.04 -3.73
N THR A 135 6.40 16.93 -4.37
CA THR A 135 6.92 16.71 -5.73
C THR A 135 7.89 15.54 -5.76
N TRP A 136 8.85 15.48 -4.82
CA TRP A 136 9.75 14.33 -4.69
C TRP A 136 9.01 13.05 -4.31
N GLY A 137 8.05 13.14 -3.38
CA GLY A 137 7.24 12.00 -2.96
C GLY A 137 6.46 11.40 -4.13
N ALA A 138 5.84 12.22 -4.97
CA ALA A 138 5.16 11.77 -6.17
C ALA A 138 6.11 11.10 -7.17
N GLY A 139 7.28 11.68 -7.41
CA GLY A 139 8.28 11.12 -8.33
C GLY A 139 8.85 9.78 -7.87
N LEU A 140 9.19 9.65 -6.58
CA LEU A 140 9.76 8.44 -6.01
C LEU A 140 8.73 7.32 -5.79
N SER A 141 7.46 7.67 -5.60
CA SER A 141 6.38 6.70 -5.36
C SER A 141 6.29 5.61 -6.42
N TYR A 142 6.56 5.92 -7.69
CA TYR A 142 6.47 4.93 -8.76
C TYR A 142 7.51 3.81 -8.59
N GLY A 143 8.77 4.15 -8.32
CA GLY A 143 9.85 3.17 -8.11
C GLY A 143 9.62 2.32 -6.85
N TYR A 144 9.22 2.96 -5.75
CA TYR A 144 8.94 2.28 -4.49
C TYR A 144 7.70 1.37 -4.55
N LYS A 145 6.72 1.66 -5.40
CA LYS A 145 5.60 0.73 -5.62
C LYS A 145 6.04 -0.54 -6.33
N GLN A 146 7.08 -0.50 -7.16
CA GLN A 146 7.62 -1.68 -7.83
C GLN A 146 8.51 -2.55 -6.92
N THR A 147 9.01 -2.03 -5.81
CA THR A 147 9.85 -2.82 -4.90
C THR A 147 9.05 -3.81 -4.05
N ILE A 148 7.80 -3.48 -3.69
CA ILE A 148 6.91 -4.36 -2.91
C ILE A 148 6.75 -5.75 -3.56
N PRO A 149 6.33 -5.89 -4.83
CA PRO A 149 6.18 -7.20 -5.46
C PRO A 149 7.52 -7.96 -5.54
N PHE A 150 8.64 -7.26 -5.70
CA PHE A 150 9.96 -7.89 -5.73
C PHE A 150 10.41 -8.41 -4.36
N GLU A 151 10.14 -7.67 -3.28
CA GLU A 151 10.42 -8.14 -1.91
C GLU A 151 9.55 -9.34 -1.53
N LEU A 152 8.27 -9.32 -1.90
CA LEU A 152 7.38 -10.46 -1.71
C LEU A 152 7.81 -11.69 -2.53
N PHE A 153 8.37 -11.47 -3.73
CA PHE A 153 8.99 -12.53 -4.54
C PHE A 153 10.22 -13.13 -3.86
N LYS A 154 11.14 -12.29 -3.36
CA LYS A 154 12.32 -12.75 -2.60
C LYS A 154 11.95 -13.58 -1.37
N GLN A 155 10.84 -13.24 -0.71
CA GLN A 155 10.33 -14.00 0.43
C GLN A 155 9.59 -15.29 0.05
N GLY A 156 9.45 -15.61 -1.24
CA GLY A 156 8.82 -16.84 -1.73
C GLY A 156 7.29 -16.86 -1.64
N MET A 157 6.66 -15.71 -1.39
CA MET A 157 5.20 -15.64 -1.19
C MET A 157 4.41 -16.04 -2.44
N TYR A 158 4.87 -15.63 -3.62
CA TYR A 158 4.24 -16.00 -4.90
C TYR A 158 4.21 -17.52 -5.11
N LYS A 159 5.33 -18.19 -4.83
CA LYS A 159 5.42 -19.65 -4.93
C LYS A 159 4.51 -20.34 -3.90
N LYS A 160 4.44 -19.80 -2.67
CA LYS A 160 3.61 -20.34 -1.59
C LYS A 160 2.11 -20.32 -1.92
N TYR A 161 1.66 -19.27 -2.60
CA TYR A 161 0.26 -19.09 -2.99
C TYR A 161 -0.04 -19.47 -4.44
N LEU A 162 0.90 -20.13 -5.13
CA LEU A 162 0.74 -20.59 -6.52
C LEU A 162 0.35 -19.46 -7.50
N ILE A 163 0.81 -18.23 -7.25
CA ILE A 163 0.58 -17.08 -8.12
C ILE A 163 1.81 -16.95 -9.03
N GLU A 164 1.59 -17.06 -10.34
CA GLU A 164 2.66 -16.89 -11.33
C GLU A 164 3.25 -15.49 -11.24
N TYR A 165 4.54 -15.36 -10.94
CA TYR A 165 5.25 -14.09 -11.03
C TYR A 165 5.84 -13.96 -12.43
N ASP A 166 5.30 -13.06 -13.25
CA ASP A 166 5.99 -12.73 -14.50
C ASP A 166 7.26 -12.00 -14.12
N LYS A 167 8.40 -12.45 -14.64
CA LYS A 167 9.68 -11.79 -14.42
C LYS A 167 9.54 -10.32 -14.83
N VAL A 168 9.46 -9.43 -13.85
CA VAL A 168 9.63 -8.00 -14.09
C VAL A 168 11.08 -7.84 -14.51
N TYR A 169 11.29 -7.55 -15.81
CA TYR A 169 12.60 -7.16 -16.31
C TYR A 169 12.94 -5.81 -15.66
N LEU A 170 13.92 -5.84 -14.75
CA LEU A 170 14.63 -4.66 -14.27
C LEU A 170 15.58 -4.17 -15.36
#